data_AF-A0A8H3YTH5-F1
#
_entry.id   AF-A0A8H3YTH5-F1
#
_cell.length_a   1.000
_cell.length_b   1.000
_cell.length_c   1.000
_cell.angle_alpha   90.00
_cell.angle_beta   90.00
_cell.angle_gamma   90.00
#
_symmetry.space_group_name_H-M   'P 1'
#
loop_
_entity.id
_entity.type
_entity.pdbx_description
1 polymer ?
#
loop_
_entity_poly.entity_id
_entity_poly.type
_entity_poly.pdbx_seq_one_letter_code
_entity_poly.pdbx_strand_id
1 'polypeptide(L)'
;MFRWAIDEGLGMFVKILENPPTGSVVWDYYAHEAAKGLNPLARAAKSGHVDVLVYFMSLLRMNHHFAEDDCGVLFEMVQHASPSILEQIRLWIDESKSKVYVLRYLSRQFWNVCKAGSTQEAVVLVHLGVDINIRVKDASQKLKSPLEVATECSHTGIISVLQRQNPDPKSRLRSMEFAVSNQMEEIISLLQSGFDSKILAETLFESLTVGAAAMCRRLIDLGADVNFHPPCRDPPLFIAINNHSADLVDNWTCY
;
A
#
# COMPACT_ATOMS: atom_id res chain seq x y z
N MET A 1 6.25 36.79 0.97
CA MET A 1 5.01 37.31 0.35
C MET A 1 4.33 36.26 -0.50
N PHE A 2 5.02 35.62 -1.45
CA PHE A 2 4.46 34.53 -2.26
C PHE A 2 3.94 33.33 -1.42
N ARG A 3 4.74 32.81 -0.49
CA ARG A 3 4.31 31.74 0.45
C ARG A 3 3.05 32.09 1.22
N TRP A 4 2.99 33.32 1.76
CA TRP A 4 1.85 33.82 2.50
C TRP A 4 0.59 33.90 1.62
N ALA A 5 0.73 34.39 0.38
CA ALA A 5 -0.39 34.42 -0.57
C ALA A 5 -0.95 33.02 -0.88
N ILE A 6 -0.09 31.99 -0.90
CA ILE A 6 -0.51 30.59 -1.04
C ILE A 6 -1.20 30.11 0.24
N ASP A 7 -0.63 30.36 1.41
CA ASP A 7 -1.20 29.95 2.70
C ASP A 7 -2.60 30.53 2.92
N GLU A 8 -2.84 31.77 2.48
CA GLU A 8 -4.11 32.48 2.59
C GLU A 8 -5.07 32.24 1.40
N GLY A 9 -4.68 31.42 0.40
CA GLY A 9 -5.54 31.11 -0.75
C GLY A 9 -5.80 32.30 -1.68
N LEU A 10 -4.89 33.27 -1.74
CA LEU A 10 -5.05 34.49 -2.53
C LEU A 10 -4.70 34.24 -4.00
N GLY A 11 -5.50 33.44 -4.71
CA GLY A 11 -5.20 32.98 -6.07
C GLY A 11 -4.89 34.08 -7.09
N MET A 12 -5.51 35.26 -7.00
CA MET A 12 -5.15 36.40 -7.86
C MET A 12 -3.78 37.00 -7.53
N PHE A 13 -3.42 37.09 -6.24
CA PHE A 13 -2.09 37.56 -5.85
C PHE A 13 -1.01 36.55 -6.24
N VAL A 14 -1.29 35.25 -6.13
CA VAL A 14 -0.39 34.20 -6.61
C VAL A 14 -0.10 34.38 -8.11
N LYS A 15 -1.12 34.58 -8.94
CA LYS A 15 -0.99 34.86 -10.39
C LYS A 15 -0.14 36.08 -10.69
N ILE A 16 -0.35 37.18 -9.96
CA ILE A 16 0.39 38.43 -10.15
C ILE A 16 1.86 38.28 -9.74
N LEU A 17 2.11 37.61 -8.61
CA LEU A 17 3.45 37.42 -8.08
C LEU A 17 4.28 36.41 -8.89
N GLU A 18 3.63 35.46 -9.58
CA GLU A 18 4.28 34.48 -10.45
C GLU A 18 4.76 35.08 -11.79
N ASN A 19 4.26 36.25 -12.18
CA ASN A 19 4.57 36.88 -13.47
C ASN A 19 5.30 38.23 -13.29
N PRO A 20 6.54 38.26 -12.72
CA PRO A 20 7.30 39.48 -12.66
C PRO A 20 7.69 39.93 -14.08
N PRO A 21 7.78 41.25 -14.34
CA PRO A 21 8.00 41.81 -15.69
C PRO A 21 9.34 41.44 -16.36
N THR A 22 10.18 40.62 -15.72
CA THR A 22 11.52 40.24 -16.18
C THR A 22 11.60 38.86 -16.81
N GLY A 23 10.49 38.12 -16.92
CA GLY A 23 10.37 36.98 -17.84
C GLY A 23 11.46 35.92 -17.72
N SER A 24 11.69 35.33 -16.55
CA SER A 24 12.40 34.06 -16.43
C SER A 24 12.28 33.46 -15.03
N VAL A 25 12.28 32.13 -14.98
CA VAL A 25 12.58 31.26 -13.83
C VAL A 25 11.46 31.01 -12.80
N VAL A 26 10.29 30.59 -13.27
CA VAL A 26 9.23 30.07 -12.39
C VAL A 26 9.63 28.70 -11.81
N TRP A 27 10.30 27.85 -12.59
CA TRP A 27 10.62 26.46 -12.19
C TRP A 27 11.85 26.33 -11.29
N ASP A 28 12.92 27.10 -11.50
CA ASP A 28 14.06 27.04 -10.56
C ASP A 28 13.72 27.72 -9.22
N TYR A 29 12.75 28.65 -9.19
CA TYR A 29 12.21 29.17 -7.94
C TYR A 29 11.44 28.09 -7.16
N TYR A 30 10.61 27.29 -7.85
CA TYR A 30 9.92 26.14 -7.24
C TYR A 30 10.89 25.09 -6.69
N ALA A 31 11.94 24.74 -7.44
CA ALA A 31 12.95 23.77 -7.02
C ALA A 31 13.82 24.30 -5.85
N HIS A 32 14.19 25.59 -5.88
CA HIS A 32 15.00 26.21 -4.83
C HIS A 32 14.18 26.47 -3.53
N GLU A 33 12.85 26.68 -3.63
CA GLU A 33 11.97 26.76 -2.46
C GLU A 33 11.71 25.39 -1.83
N ALA A 34 11.58 24.32 -2.63
CA ALA A 34 11.42 22.95 -2.15
C ALA A 34 12.60 22.51 -1.25
N ALA A 35 13.82 22.97 -1.56
CA ALA A 35 15.00 22.74 -0.72
C ALA A 35 14.94 23.45 0.66
N LYS A 36 13.99 24.38 0.88
CA LYS A 36 13.83 25.16 2.12
C LYS A 36 12.47 24.94 2.81
N GLY A 37 11.62 24.04 2.33
CA GLY A 37 10.30 23.73 2.88
C GLY A 37 9.33 23.12 1.85
N LEU A 38 8.05 22.97 2.24
CA LEU A 38 6.98 22.46 1.36
C LEU A 38 6.92 23.23 0.04
N ASN A 39 6.89 22.51 -1.08
CA ASN A 39 6.66 23.07 -2.41
C ASN A 39 5.34 23.87 -2.44
N PRO A 40 5.24 25.00 -3.17
CA PRO A 40 3.99 25.76 -3.36
C PRO A 40 2.74 24.93 -3.68
N LEU A 41 2.85 23.87 -4.48
CA LEU A 41 1.76 22.92 -4.74
C LEU A 41 1.36 22.13 -3.49
N ALA A 42 2.33 21.58 -2.76
CA ALA A 42 2.09 20.84 -1.53
C ALA A 42 1.54 21.74 -0.41
N ARG A 43 1.97 23.01 -0.37
CA ARG A 43 1.43 24.03 0.53
C ARG A 43 -0.01 24.38 0.18
N ALA A 44 -0.33 24.60 -1.09
CA ALA A 44 -1.71 24.82 -1.53
C ALA A 44 -2.60 23.62 -1.20
N ALA A 45 -2.09 22.39 -1.40
CA ALA A 45 -2.78 21.16 -1.04
C ALA A 45 -3.07 21.09 0.47
N LYS A 46 -2.05 21.37 1.28
CA LYS A 46 -2.14 21.38 2.75
C LYS A 46 -3.10 22.42 3.30
N SER A 47 -3.15 23.60 2.68
CA SER A 47 -4.05 24.67 3.08
C SER A 47 -5.47 24.50 2.52
N GLY A 48 -5.70 23.51 1.65
CA GLY A 48 -7.02 23.23 1.09
C GLY A 48 -7.45 24.13 -0.08
N HIS A 49 -6.54 24.94 -0.63
CA HIS A 49 -6.86 25.97 -1.62
C HIS A 49 -6.89 25.41 -3.03
N VAL A 50 -8.05 24.86 -3.40
CA VAL A 50 -8.28 24.18 -4.69
C VAL A 50 -8.01 25.10 -5.89
N ASP A 51 -8.35 26.38 -5.81
CA ASP A 51 -8.18 27.36 -6.88
C ASP A 51 -6.69 27.65 -7.18
N VAL A 52 -5.88 27.81 -6.13
CA VAL A 52 -4.42 27.96 -6.22
C VAL A 52 -3.79 26.69 -6.78
N LEU A 53 -4.28 25.53 -6.33
CA LEU A 53 -3.81 24.22 -6.79
C LEU A 53 -4.13 23.98 -8.27
N VAL A 54 -5.36 24.24 -8.71
CA VAL A 54 -5.76 24.16 -10.12
C VAL A 54 -4.93 25.10 -10.98
N TYR A 55 -4.62 26.30 -10.48
CA TYR A 55 -3.74 27.23 -11.17
C TYR A 55 -2.34 26.65 -11.39
N PHE A 56 -1.66 26.21 -10.33
CA PHE A 56 -0.32 25.62 -10.46
C PHE A 56 -0.32 24.34 -11.30
N MET A 57 -1.37 23.51 -11.19
CA MET A 57 -1.53 22.31 -12.01
C MET A 57 -1.74 22.65 -13.49
N SER A 58 -2.43 23.77 -13.81
CA SER A 58 -2.59 24.23 -15.19
C SER A 58 -1.26 24.69 -15.81
N LEU A 59 -0.37 25.28 -15.00
CA LEU A 59 0.99 25.65 -15.42
C LEU A 59 1.84 24.40 -15.65
N LEU A 60 1.72 23.39 -14.78
CA LEU A 60 2.39 22.10 -14.94
C LEU A 60 1.94 21.35 -16.20
N ARG A 61 0.64 21.39 -16.54
CA ARG A 61 0.11 20.76 -17.78
C ARG A 61 0.79 21.28 -19.06
N MET A 62 1.28 22.52 -19.04
CA MET A 62 1.99 23.14 -20.17
C MET A 62 3.43 22.62 -20.31
N ASN A 63 4.00 22.07 -19.23
CA ASN A 63 5.35 21.50 -19.18
C ASN A 63 5.28 19.97 -19.14
N HIS A 64 5.20 19.37 -20.32
CA HIS A 64 4.73 18.01 -20.57
C HIS A 64 5.50 16.81 -19.95
N HIS A 65 6.40 16.93 -18.99
CA HIS A 65 7.13 15.78 -18.41
C HIS A 65 7.20 15.85 -16.88
N PHE A 66 6.68 14.82 -16.21
CA PHE A 66 6.93 14.59 -14.78
C PHE A 66 8.37 14.10 -14.60
N ALA A 67 9.20 14.89 -13.90
CA ALA A 67 10.46 14.43 -13.35
C ALA A 67 10.24 13.63 -12.05
N GLU A 68 11.27 12.96 -11.54
CA GLU A 68 11.18 12.22 -10.26
C GLU A 68 10.82 13.16 -9.11
N ASP A 69 11.37 14.38 -9.12
CA ASP A 69 11.15 15.43 -8.12
C ASP A 69 9.68 15.87 -8.10
N ASP A 70 9.02 15.93 -9.25
CA ASP A 70 7.61 16.30 -9.37
C ASP A 70 6.68 15.22 -8.78
N CYS A 71 7.10 13.96 -8.81
CA CYS A 71 6.37 12.86 -8.19
C CYS A 71 6.46 12.89 -6.65
N GLY A 72 7.58 13.39 -6.11
CA GLY A 72 7.72 13.65 -4.67
C GLY A 72 6.75 14.72 -4.19
N VAL A 73 6.62 15.81 -4.95
CA VAL A 73 5.64 16.88 -4.67
C VAL A 73 4.22 16.34 -4.73
N LEU A 74 3.90 15.51 -5.71
CA LEU A 74 2.59 14.87 -5.82
C LEU A 74 2.28 14.00 -4.58
N PHE A 75 3.25 13.24 -4.09
CA PHE A 75 3.06 12.44 -2.88
C PHE A 75 2.82 13.31 -1.64
N GLU A 76 3.57 14.41 -1.48
CA GLU A 76 3.38 15.37 -0.38
C GLU A 76 1.99 16.05 -0.45
N MET A 77 1.49 16.34 -1.65
CA MET A 77 0.12 16.83 -1.83
C MET A 77 -0.91 15.80 -1.35
N VAL A 78 -0.72 14.52 -1.71
CA VAL A 78 -1.64 13.43 -1.33
C VAL A 78 -1.73 13.27 0.20
N GLN A 79 -0.64 13.47 0.92
CA GLN A 79 -0.60 13.37 2.39
C GLN A 79 -1.39 14.47 3.11
N HIS A 80 -1.63 15.61 2.44
CA HIS A 80 -2.28 16.77 3.05
C HIS A 80 -3.57 17.20 2.36
N ALA A 81 -3.99 16.48 1.32
CA ALA A 81 -5.12 16.85 0.48
C ALA A 81 -6.47 16.58 1.16
N SER A 82 -7.41 17.52 0.98
CA SER A 82 -8.83 17.30 1.24
C SER A 82 -9.45 16.39 0.15
N PRO A 83 -10.63 15.77 0.39
CA PRO A 83 -11.28 14.91 -0.59
C PRO A 83 -11.48 15.56 -1.98
N SER A 84 -11.85 16.85 -2.01
CA SER A 84 -12.01 17.61 -3.25
C SER A 84 -10.69 17.76 -4.02
N ILE A 85 -9.57 17.91 -3.31
CA ILE A 85 -8.23 18.00 -3.92
C ILE A 85 -7.80 16.63 -4.46
N LEU A 86 -8.12 15.55 -3.74
CA LEU A 86 -7.82 14.18 -4.20
C LEU A 86 -8.54 13.85 -5.50
N GLU A 87 -9.79 14.27 -5.68
CA GLU A 87 -10.49 14.11 -6.97
C GLU A 87 -9.79 14.87 -8.10
N GLN A 88 -9.34 16.10 -7.85
CA GLN A 88 -8.59 16.88 -8.84
C GLN A 88 -7.25 16.23 -9.19
N ILE A 89 -6.52 15.74 -8.20
CA ILE A 89 -5.26 15.00 -8.40
C ILE A 89 -5.52 13.75 -9.25
N ARG A 90 -6.58 12.99 -8.94
CA ARG A 90 -6.96 11.79 -9.68
C ARG A 90 -7.25 12.09 -11.15
N LEU A 91 -8.13 13.07 -11.42
CA LEU A 91 -8.46 13.49 -12.79
C LEU A 91 -7.22 13.87 -13.58
N TRP A 92 -6.30 14.57 -12.93
CA TRP A 92 -5.06 14.97 -13.55
C TRP A 92 -4.09 13.80 -13.81
N ILE A 93 -3.99 12.83 -12.90
CA ILE A 93 -3.24 11.59 -13.14
C ILE A 93 -3.84 10.84 -14.34
N ASP A 94 -5.17 10.80 -14.44
CA ASP A 94 -5.88 10.12 -15.52
C ASP A 94 -5.66 10.78 -16.90
N GLU A 95 -5.60 12.11 -16.95
CA GLU A 95 -5.32 12.88 -18.17
C GLU A 95 -3.82 12.96 -18.53
N SER A 96 -2.93 12.60 -17.61
CA SER A 96 -1.48 12.72 -17.78
C SER A 96 -0.92 11.67 -18.75
N LYS A 97 -0.13 12.12 -19.73
CA LYS A 97 0.67 11.23 -20.60
C LYS A 97 1.69 10.39 -19.82
N SER A 98 2.07 10.84 -18.61
CA SER A 98 3.01 10.14 -17.72
C SER A 98 2.31 9.33 -16.62
N LYS A 99 1.00 9.06 -16.74
CA LYS A 99 0.21 8.29 -15.77
C LYS A 99 0.92 7.04 -15.24
N VAL A 100 1.48 6.24 -16.15
CA VAL A 100 2.17 4.97 -15.79
C VAL A 100 3.39 5.24 -14.89
N TYR A 101 4.17 6.28 -15.21
CA TYR A 101 5.35 6.66 -14.43
C TYR A 101 4.94 7.15 -13.03
N VAL A 102 3.94 8.04 -12.98
CA VAL A 102 3.41 8.58 -11.72
C VAL A 102 2.83 7.49 -10.82
N LEU A 103 1.99 6.61 -11.38
CA LEU A 103 1.41 5.50 -10.62
C LEU A 103 2.48 4.52 -10.13
N ARG A 104 3.53 4.27 -10.92
CA ARG A 104 4.65 3.43 -10.48
C ARG A 104 5.40 4.05 -9.30
N TYR A 105 5.62 5.36 -9.32
CA TYR A 105 6.21 6.08 -8.18
C TYR A 105 5.31 5.99 -6.94
N LEU A 106 4.03 6.32 -7.09
CA LEU A 106 3.06 6.26 -5.99
C LEU A 106 2.87 4.85 -5.45
N SER A 107 2.95 3.82 -6.29
CA SER A 107 2.92 2.41 -5.84
C SER A 107 4.12 2.08 -4.95
N ARG A 108 5.30 2.63 -5.26
CA ARG A 108 6.48 2.45 -4.39
C ARG A 108 6.31 3.19 -3.06
N GLN A 109 5.71 4.38 -3.08
CA GLN A 109 5.38 5.10 -1.84
C GLN A 109 4.29 4.40 -1.03
N PHE A 110 3.32 3.79 -1.71
CA PHE A 110 2.30 2.97 -1.08
C PHE A 110 2.90 1.81 -0.29
N TRP A 111 3.98 1.19 -0.79
CA TRP A 111 4.74 0.20 -0.01
C TRP A 111 5.34 0.79 1.28
N ASN A 112 5.92 2.00 1.21
CA ASN A 112 6.44 2.70 2.40
C ASN A 112 5.33 3.04 3.40
N VAL A 113 4.16 3.49 2.92
CA VAL A 113 2.97 3.75 3.73
C VAL A 113 2.48 2.49 4.42
N CYS A 114 2.47 1.35 3.70
CA CYS A 114 2.12 0.06 4.26
C CYS A 114 3.09 -0.38 5.36
N LYS A 115 4.38 -0.08 5.23
CA LYS A 115 5.39 -0.32 6.26
C LYS A 115 5.22 0.61 7.47
N ALA A 116 4.88 1.88 7.23
CA ALA A 116 4.74 2.89 8.28
C ALA A 116 3.47 2.73 9.14
N GLY A 117 2.39 2.18 8.57
CA GLY A 117 1.13 1.96 9.31
C GLY A 117 0.02 2.98 9.03
N SER A 118 0.25 3.95 8.14
CA SER A 118 -0.71 5.03 7.85
C SER A 118 -1.92 4.52 7.04
N THR A 119 -2.96 4.07 7.73
CA THR A 119 -4.17 3.51 7.09
C THR A 119 -4.91 4.54 6.21
N GLN A 120 -4.99 5.80 6.64
CA GLN A 120 -5.65 6.87 5.86
C GLN A 120 -4.92 7.12 4.53
N GLU A 121 -3.58 7.27 4.58
CA GLU A 121 -2.75 7.43 3.38
C GLU A 121 -2.88 6.21 2.45
N ALA A 122 -2.94 4.99 3.01
CA ALA A 122 -3.13 3.78 2.23
C ALA A 122 -4.46 3.78 1.46
N VAL A 123 -5.58 4.17 2.11
CA VAL A 123 -6.89 4.28 1.46
C VAL A 123 -6.86 5.29 0.31
N VAL A 124 -6.24 6.45 0.54
CA VAL A 124 -6.14 7.49 -0.47
C VAL A 124 -5.35 7.02 -1.69
N LEU A 125 -4.18 6.41 -1.47
CA LEU A 125 -3.35 5.89 -2.57
C LEU A 125 -4.04 4.78 -3.36
N VAL A 126 -4.75 3.87 -2.68
CA VAL A 126 -5.58 2.85 -3.35
C VAL A 126 -6.65 3.52 -4.22
N HIS A 127 -7.28 4.59 -3.75
CA HIS A 127 -8.28 5.32 -4.52
C HIS A 127 -7.70 6.03 -5.77
N LEU A 128 -6.40 6.35 -5.76
CA LEU A 128 -5.67 6.89 -6.91
C LEU A 128 -5.28 5.81 -7.95
N GLY A 129 -5.54 4.53 -7.68
CA GLY A 129 -5.27 3.44 -8.62
C GLY A 129 -3.82 2.97 -8.65
N VAL A 130 -3.12 3.05 -7.52
CA VAL A 130 -1.77 2.46 -7.38
C VAL A 130 -1.81 0.93 -7.52
N ASP A 131 -0.69 0.36 -7.95
CA ASP A 131 -0.51 -1.09 -7.97
C ASP A 131 -0.26 -1.63 -6.55
N ILE A 132 -1.30 -2.25 -5.98
CA ILE A 132 -1.26 -2.89 -4.66
C ILE A 132 -0.37 -4.14 -4.62
N ASN A 133 0.00 -4.69 -5.77
CA ASN A 133 0.78 -5.91 -5.90
C ASN A 133 2.25 -5.64 -6.25
N ILE A 134 2.67 -4.36 -6.22
CA ILE A 134 4.05 -3.97 -6.47
C ILE A 134 5.00 -4.76 -5.57
N ARG A 135 6.14 -5.21 -6.10
CA ARG A 135 7.16 -5.88 -5.30
C ARG A 135 8.37 -4.97 -5.16
N VAL A 136 8.69 -4.62 -3.92
CA VAL A 136 9.81 -3.74 -3.58
C VAL A 136 10.88 -4.53 -2.85
N LYS A 137 12.14 -4.28 -3.17
CA LYS A 137 13.26 -4.87 -2.42
C LYS A 137 13.37 -4.17 -1.07
N ASP A 138 13.19 -4.93 -0.01
CA ASP A 138 13.43 -4.45 1.35
C ASP A 138 14.94 -4.49 1.69
N ALA A 139 15.33 -4.03 2.88
CA ALA A 139 16.71 -4.02 3.36
C ALA A 139 17.39 -5.40 3.27
N SER A 140 16.61 -6.48 3.43
CA SER A 140 17.07 -7.87 3.28
C SER A 140 17.21 -8.36 1.83
N GLN A 141 17.10 -7.47 0.83
CA GLN A 141 17.11 -7.78 -0.62
C GLN A 141 16.00 -8.73 -1.11
N LYS A 142 15.05 -9.10 -0.25
CA LYS A 142 13.86 -9.86 -0.61
C LYS A 142 12.84 -8.90 -1.23
N LEU A 143 12.27 -9.32 -2.35
CA LEU A 143 11.13 -8.64 -2.97
C LEU A 143 9.89 -8.92 -2.14
N LYS A 144 9.33 -7.89 -1.50
CA LYS A 144 8.10 -7.98 -0.70
C LYS A 144 6.96 -7.18 -1.32
N SER A 145 5.74 -7.68 -1.20
CA SER A 145 4.53 -6.92 -1.56
C SER A 145 4.04 -6.03 -0.41
N PRO A 146 3.18 -5.03 -0.68
CA PRO A 146 2.52 -4.23 0.35
C PRO A 146 1.79 -5.06 1.42
N LEU A 147 1.14 -6.16 1.03
CA LEU A 147 0.45 -7.04 1.97
C LEU A 147 1.43 -7.79 2.88
N GLU A 148 2.53 -8.29 2.31
CA GLU A 148 3.57 -8.99 3.06
C GLU A 148 4.19 -8.05 4.12
N VAL A 149 4.56 -6.81 3.75
CA VAL A 149 5.15 -5.86 4.70
C VAL A 149 4.14 -5.35 5.74
N ALA A 150 2.88 -5.13 5.37
CA ALA A 150 1.83 -4.75 6.32
C ALA A 150 1.59 -5.86 7.35
N THR A 151 1.70 -7.12 6.93
CA THR A 151 1.59 -8.30 7.80
C THR A 151 2.78 -8.40 8.74
N GLU A 152 4.00 -8.24 8.23
CA GLU A 152 5.22 -8.23 9.06
C GLU A 152 5.22 -7.14 10.14
N CYS A 153 4.61 -5.99 9.86
CA CYS A 153 4.49 -4.88 10.79
C CYS A 153 3.21 -4.88 11.63
N SER A 154 2.36 -5.90 11.51
CA SER A 154 1.09 -6.04 12.24
C SER A 154 0.04 -4.94 11.99
N HIS A 155 0.02 -4.34 10.81
CA HIS A 155 -0.88 -3.23 10.50
C HIS A 155 -2.26 -3.70 10.01
N THR A 156 -3.11 -4.14 10.93
CA THR A 156 -4.43 -4.75 10.64
C THR A 156 -5.38 -3.86 9.83
N GLY A 157 -5.33 -2.54 10.05
CA GLY A 157 -6.09 -1.56 9.25
C GLY A 157 -5.70 -1.55 7.77
N ILE A 158 -4.40 -1.60 7.46
CA ILE A 158 -3.90 -1.66 6.08
C ILE A 158 -4.21 -3.01 5.45
N ILE A 159 -4.05 -4.12 6.19
CA ILE A 159 -4.38 -5.47 5.71
C ILE A 159 -5.85 -5.54 5.29
N SER A 160 -6.75 -4.96 6.10
CA SER A 160 -8.19 -4.86 5.77
C SER A 160 -8.46 -4.05 4.50
N VAL A 161 -7.73 -2.96 4.29
CA VAL A 161 -7.85 -2.14 3.06
C VAL A 161 -7.38 -2.93 1.85
N LEU A 162 -6.24 -3.60 1.95
CA LEU A 162 -5.65 -4.39 0.87
C LEU A 162 -6.54 -5.58 0.47
N GLN A 163 -7.12 -6.30 1.44
CA GLN A 163 -7.99 -7.44 1.18
C GLN A 163 -9.22 -7.08 0.36
N ARG A 164 -9.84 -5.93 0.63
CA ARG A 164 -10.99 -5.45 -0.16
C ARG A 164 -10.64 -5.22 -1.63
N GLN A 165 -9.36 -5.06 -1.95
CA GLN A 165 -8.86 -4.90 -3.32
C GLN A 165 -8.41 -6.22 -3.97
N ASN A 166 -8.66 -7.36 -3.32
CA ASN A 166 -8.32 -8.71 -3.79
C ASN A 166 -6.84 -8.85 -4.23
N PRO A 167 -5.90 -8.83 -3.27
CA PRO A 167 -4.47 -8.88 -3.57
C PRO A 167 -4.07 -10.24 -4.16
N ASP A 168 -2.93 -10.27 -4.86
CA ASP A 168 -2.40 -11.46 -5.52
C ASP A 168 -2.37 -12.68 -4.58
N PRO A 169 -2.93 -13.84 -4.98
CA PRO A 169 -2.95 -15.05 -4.18
C PRO A 169 -1.59 -15.45 -3.59
N LYS A 170 -0.49 -15.22 -4.32
CA LYS A 170 0.87 -15.53 -3.81
C LYS A 170 1.29 -14.62 -2.67
N SER A 171 0.94 -13.33 -2.75
CA SER A 171 1.19 -12.38 -1.68
C SER A 171 0.36 -12.71 -0.44
N ARG A 172 -0.90 -13.12 -0.65
CA ARG A 172 -1.78 -13.58 0.44
C ARG A 172 -1.24 -14.83 1.13
N LEU A 173 -0.81 -15.84 0.36
CA LEU A 173 -0.24 -17.07 0.91
C LEU A 173 1.01 -16.78 1.76
N ARG A 174 1.97 -16.00 1.23
CA ARG A 174 3.18 -15.63 1.98
C ARG A 174 2.91 -14.81 3.23
N SER A 175 1.92 -13.91 3.17
CA SER A 175 1.49 -13.13 4.33
C SER A 175 0.87 -14.04 5.38
N MET A 176 0.11 -15.05 4.96
CA MET A 176 -0.47 -16.07 5.83
C MET A 176 0.60 -16.96 6.44
N GLU A 177 1.55 -17.48 5.66
CA GLU A 177 2.73 -18.23 6.14
C GLU A 177 3.51 -17.47 7.23
N PHE A 178 3.74 -16.17 7.01
CA PHE A 178 4.41 -15.33 8.00
C PHE A 178 3.57 -15.16 9.27
N ALA A 179 2.28 -14.82 9.13
CA ALA A 179 1.37 -14.66 10.26
C ALA A 179 1.23 -15.96 11.07
N VAL A 180 1.27 -17.11 10.39
CA VAL A 180 1.27 -18.45 10.99
C VAL A 180 2.52 -18.69 11.80
N SER A 181 3.68 -18.47 11.19
CA SER A 181 4.98 -18.71 11.82
C SER A 181 5.19 -17.86 13.07
N ASN A 182 4.56 -16.68 13.12
CA ASN A 182 4.62 -15.74 14.25
C ASN A 182 3.38 -15.76 15.15
N GLN A 183 2.44 -16.69 14.95
CA GLN A 183 1.23 -16.87 15.79
C GLN A 183 0.34 -15.62 15.89
N MET A 184 0.15 -14.88 14.78
CA MET A 184 -0.53 -13.58 14.74
C MET A 184 -2.06 -13.72 14.55
N GLU A 185 -2.79 -14.16 15.57
CA GLU A 185 -4.19 -14.61 15.46
C GLU A 185 -5.14 -13.63 14.75
N GLU A 186 -5.03 -12.34 15.03
CA GLU A 186 -5.87 -11.30 14.42
C GLU A 186 -5.59 -11.14 12.91
N ILE A 187 -4.33 -11.22 12.50
CA ILE A 187 -3.97 -11.12 11.07
C ILE A 187 -4.42 -12.35 10.33
N ILE A 188 -4.31 -13.51 10.97
CA ILE A 188 -4.76 -14.78 10.41
C ILE A 188 -6.27 -14.72 10.18
N SER A 189 -7.05 -14.25 11.17
CA SER A 189 -8.51 -14.10 11.01
C SER A 189 -8.91 -13.13 9.91
N LEU A 190 -8.14 -12.05 9.73
CA LEU A 190 -8.32 -11.14 8.61
C LEU A 190 -8.00 -11.82 7.28
N LEU A 191 -6.81 -12.42 7.14
CA LEU A 191 -6.34 -13.02 5.88
C LEU A 191 -7.26 -14.16 5.40
N GLN A 192 -7.92 -14.86 6.32
CA GLN A 192 -8.82 -15.97 6.04
C GLN A 192 -10.01 -15.63 5.15
N SER A 193 -10.49 -14.38 5.15
CA SER A 193 -11.66 -14.02 4.34
C SER A 193 -11.36 -14.15 2.84
N GLY A 194 -11.89 -15.19 2.20
CA GLY A 194 -11.78 -15.42 0.76
C GLY A 194 -10.63 -16.35 0.31
N PHE A 195 -10.13 -17.25 1.17
CA PHE A 195 -9.32 -18.39 0.70
C PHE A 195 -10.22 -19.57 0.32
N ASP A 196 -9.92 -20.21 -0.81
CA ASP A 196 -10.49 -21.51 -1.17
C ASP A 196 -9.95 -22.61 -0.25
N SER A 197 -10.73 -23.67 -0.04
CA SER A 197 -10.39 -24.82 0.81
C SER A 197 -9.04 -25.44 0.47
N LYS A 198 -8.64 -25.43 -0.81
CA LYS A 198 -7.33 -25.92 -1.27
C LYS A 198 -6.17 -25.10 -0.71
N ILE A 199 -6.29 -23.77 -0.69
CA ILE A 199 -5.21 -22.91 -0.19
C ILE A 199 -5.10 -23.08 1.33
N LEU A 200 -6.24 -23.18 2.03
CA LEU A 200 -6.27 -23.50 3.45
C LEU A 200 -5.58 -24.85 3.75
N ALA A 201 -5.75 -25.84 2.87
CA ALA A 201 -5.11 -27.14 3.01
C ALA A 201 -3.59 -27.12 2.73
N GLU A 202 -3.14 -26.35 1.75
CA GLU A 202 -1.71 -26.10 1.50
C GLU A 202 -1.06 -25.36 2.70
N THR A 203 -1.74 -24.37 3.27
CA THR A 203 -1.27 -23.68 4.48
C THR A 203 -1.29 -24.60 5.71
N LEU A 204 -2.28 -25.49 5.82
CA LEU A 204 -2.35 -26.49 6.89
C LEU A 204 -1.12 -27.39 6.84
N PHE A 205 -0.77 -27.89 5.65
CA PHE A 205 0.44 -28.69 5.45
C PHE A 205 1.70 -27.98 5.96
N GLU A 206 1.90 -26.72 5.60
CA GLU A 206 3.08 -25.96 6.05
C GLU A 206 3.07 -25.72 7.56
N SER A 207 1.91 -25.37 8.13
CA SER A 207 1.77 -25.17 9.58
C SER A 207 2.07 -26.44 10.39
N LEU A 208 1.76 -27.62 9.84
CA LEU A 208 2.12 -28.90 10.42
C LEU A 208 3.62 -29.12 10.40
N THR A 209 4.30 -28.84 9.28
CA THR A 209 5.76 -29.00 9.18
C THR A 209 6.53 -28.13 10.17
N VAL A 210 6.02 -26.93 10.48
CA VAL A 210 6.61 -26.00 11.45
C VAL A 210 6.23 -26.36 12.91
N GLY A 211 5.26 -27.24 13.13
CA GLY A 211 4.78 -27.61 14.47
C GLY A 211 3.85 -26.58 15.11
N ALA A 212 3.17 -25.76 14.30
CA ALA A 212 2.27 -24.71 14.77
C ALA A 212 0.90 -25.29 15.16
N ALA A 213 0.82 -25.99 16.30
CA ALA A 213 -0.37 -26.78 16.66
C ALA A 213 -1.67 -25.95 16.80
N ALA A 214 -1.57 -24.75 17.37
CA ALA A 214 -2.71 -23.82 17.47
C ALA A 214 -3.20 -23.35 16.10
N MET A 215 -2.30 -23.22 15.12
CA MET A 215 -2.66 -22.88 13.75
C MET A 215 -3.40 -24.00 13.06
N CYS A 216 -2.88 -25.22 13.17
CA CYS A 216 -3.49 -26.37 12.52
C CYS A 216 -4.94 -26.49 12.97
N ARG A 217 -5.21 -26.37 14.28
CA ARG A 217 -6.58 -26.32 14.85
C ARG A 217 -7.44 -25.26 14.16
N ARG A 218 -6.94 -24.02 14.08
CA ARG A 218 -7.66 -22.92 13.42
C ARG A 218 -7.97 -23.22 11.95
N LEU A 219 -7.01 -23.75 11.19
CA LEU A 219 -7.19 -24.08 9.77
C LEU A 219 -8.19 -25.21 9.56
N ILE A 220 -8.20 -26.21 10.45
CA ILE A 220 -9.19 -27.30 10.47
C ILE A 220 -10.58 -26.74 10.77
N ASP A 221 -10.72 -25.89 11.80
CA ASP A 221 -11.99 -25.24 12.15
C ASP A 221 -12.57 -24.40 11.00
N LEU A 222 -11.70 -23.92 10.11
CA LEU A 222 -12.05 -23.13 8.93
C LEU A 222 -12.35 -23.98 7.69
N GLY A 223 -12.30 -25.31 7.80
CA GLY A 223 -12.60 -26.22 6.71
C GLY A 223 -11.43 -26.47 5.75
N ALA A 224 -10.18 -26.33 6.22
CA ALA A 224 -9.04 -26.86 5.49
C ALA A 224 -9.22 -28.37 5.27
N ASP A 225 -9.01 -28.83 4.03
CA ASP A 225 -9.06 -30.25 3.73
C ASP A 225 -7.88 -30.98 4.37
N VAL A 226 -8.15 -31.68 5.47
CA VAL A 226 -7.17 -32.47 6.23
C VAL A 226 -6.64 -33.68 5.44
N ASN A 227 -7.37 -34.09 4.39
CA ASN A 227 -6.98 -35.18 3.50
C ASN A 227 -6.23 -34.69 2.26
N PHE A 228 -6.00 -33.38 2.13
CA PHE A 228 -5.25 -32.83 1.01
C PHE A 228 -3.84 -33.40 0.97
N HIS A 229 -3.52 -34.03 -0.17
CA HIS A 229 -2.25 -34.68 -0.39
C HIS A 229 -1.51 -33.97 -1.54
N PRO A 230 -0.51 -33.12 -1.25
CA PRO A 230 0.31 -32.54 -2.29
C PRO A 230 1.09 -33.65 -3.02
N PRO A 231 1.23 -33.59 -4.35
CA PRO A 231 2.06 -34.56 -5.07
C PRO A 231 3.49 -34.55 -4.52
N CYS A 232 4.01 -35.74 -4.20
CA CYS A 232 5.35 -35.98 -3.64
C CYS A 232 5.58 -35.51 -2.19
N ARG A 233 4.54 -35.40 -1.36
CA ARG A 233 4.68 -35.08 0.07
C ARG A 233 3.91 -36.09 0.92
N ASP A 234 4.37 -36.35 2.14
CA ASP A 234 3.66 -37.25 3.06
C ASP A 234 2.28 -36.71 3.42
N PRO A 235 1.29 -37.56 3.71
CA PRO A 235 -0.03 -37.11 4.16
C PRO A 235 0.06 -36.19 5.39
N PRO A 236 -0.80 -35.16 5.52
CA PRO A 236 -0.84 -34.27 6.69
C PRO A 236 -0.88 -35.02 8.03
N LEU A 237 -1.62 -36.14 8.08
CA LEU A 237 -1.68 -37.07 9.21
C LEU A 237 -0.32 -37.63 9.62
N PHE A 238 0.50 -38.04 8.65
CA PHE A 238 1.82 -38.59 8.90
C PHE A 238 2.75 -37.55 9.52
N ILE A 239 2.68 -36.30 9.05
CA ILE A 239 3.50 -35.20 9.56
C ILE A 239 3.09 -34.80 10.98
N ALA A 240 1.77 -34.76 11.27
CA ALA A 240 1.27 -34.48 12.62
C ALA A 240 1.75 -35.51 13.65
N ILE A 241 1.74 -36.79 13.26
CA ILE A 241 2.23 -37.90 14.09
C ILE A 241 3.74 -37.76 14.32
N ASN A 242 4.50 -37.48 13.25
CA ASN A 242 5.96 -37.34 13.33
C ASN A 242 6.41 -36.12 14.15
N ASN A 243 5.59 -35.07 14.18
CA ASN A 243 5.83 -33.85 14.97
C ASN A 243 5.26 -33.92 16.40
N HIS A 244 4.91 -35.13 16.89
CA HIS A 244 4.38 -35.37 18.24
C HIS A 244 3.15 -34.51 18.61
N SER A 245 2.37 -34.11 17.61
CA SER A 245 1.19 -33.28 17.79
C SER A 245 -0.03 -34.14 18.13
N ALA A 246 0.05 -34.94 19.20
CA ALA A 246 -1.00 -35.90 19.59
C ALA A 246 -2.38 -35.22 19.76
N ASP A 247 -2.41 -34.03 20.36
CA ASP A 247 -3.63 -33.22 20.54
C ASP A 247 -4.33 -32.85 19.22
N LEU A 248 -3.61 -32.79 18.10
CA LEU A 248 -4.19 -32.54 16.77
C LEU A 248 -4.75 -33.81 16.14
N VAL A 249 -4.05 -34.93 16.33
CA VAL A 249 -4.43 -36.24 15.79
C VAL A 249 -5.74 -36.73 16.40
N ASP A 250 -5.93 -36.52 17.71
CA ASP A 250 -7.17 -36.89 18.40
C ASP A 250 -8.39 -36.13 17.85
N ASN A 251 -8.24 -34.84 17.56
CA ASN A 251 -9.29 -34.03 16.94
C ASN A 251 -9.56 -34.39 15.46
N TRP A 252 -8.57 -34.92 14.74
CA TRP A 252 -8.73 -35.35 13.35
C TRP A 252 -9.49 -36.65 13.17
N THR A 253 -9.44 -37.55 14.15
CA THR A 253 -10.16 -38.84 14.09
C THR A 253 -11.66 -38.72 14.38
N CYS A 254 -12.14 -37.52 14.74
CA CYS A 254 -13.54 -37.25 15.06
C CYS A 254 -14.38 -36.72 13.86
N TYR A 255 -13.78 -36.53 12.68
CA TYR A 255 -14.43 -36.05 11.45
C TYR A 255 -14.38 -37.08 10.32
#